data_AF-A0A9W4NGS7-F1
#
_entry.id   AF-A0A9W4NGS7-F1
#
_cell.length_a   1.000
_cell.length_b   1.000
_cell.length_c   1.000
_cell.angle_alpha   90.00
_cell.angle_beta   90.00
_cell.angle_gamma   90.00
#
_symmetry.space_group_name_H-M   'P 1'
#
loop_
_entity.id
_entity.type
_entity.pdbx_description
1 polymer ?
#
loop_
_entity_poly.entity_id
_entity_poly.type
_entity_poly.pdbx_seq_one_letter_code
_entity_poly.pdbx_strand_id
1 'polypeptide(L)'
;MAALHSSVARANSSIPSAFAVYNTSFLDIIGHAPKLDLLVENNDYPFAHEASVYIPTSDELFMSSNMFTDPATNKTTIKVSKVSLSKHPLTAEIVNTTVPMPNGGINHDNGIVWTAQGGMNDTGGLFQMSATPPYNTTLLLSTFYGRQFNSLNDVAVSDDGSIWFTDPEYGWHQGIRPKPKLPNQVYRYDPATKDVRVVADGFGRPNGIAFSPDQKVVYITDTAETVGDGSKDNSLPAAIYAFDVTTSHGQPFLSNRRFFAMPGEGIPDGIKVDIDGNVYAGCGDGVNVWSPGGVLLGKILVKDGASNFSFGLDGRMFILNENKLYAAQLNRRVQGTLVKSRG
;
A
#
# COMPACT_ATOMS: atom_id res chain seq x y z
N MET A 1 30.04 6.67 10.22
CA MET A 1 30.76 6.71 8.93
C MET A 1 29.74 6.43 7.84
N ALA A 2 29.22 7.47 7.18
CA ALA A 2 28.25 7.30 6.09
C ALA A 2 29.03 7.20 4.76
N ALA A 3 29.14 5.99 4.22
CA ALA A 3 29.55 5.82 2.84
C ALA A 3 28.41 6.30 1.95
N LEU A 4 28.58 7.48 1.37
CA LEU A 4 27.75 8.02 0.30
C LEU A 4 27.72 7.00 -0.84
N HIS A 5 26.59 6.33 -1.04
CA HIS A 5 26.22 5.94 -2.40
C HIS A 5 26.07 7.25 -3.16
N SER A 6 27.07 7.57 -3.98
CA SER A 6 27.16 8.80 -4.75
C SER A 6 25.90 8.94 -5.59
N SER A 7 25.04 9.92 -5.26
CA SER A 7 23.97 10.31 -6.15
C SER A 7 24.59 10.76 -7.47
N VAL A 8 24.09 10.25 -8.59
CA VAL A 8 24.56 10.64 -9.93
C VAL A 8 24.23 12.13 -10.19
N ALA A 9 23.29 12.69 -9.40
CA ALA A 9 22.89 14.08 -9.45
C ALA A 9 23.80 15.00 -8.61
N ARG A 10 25.03 15.25 -9.10
CA ARG A 10 25.65 16.59 -8.95
C ARG A 10 25.79 17.33 -10.28
N ALA A 11 25.19 16.82 -11.36
CA ALA A 11 25.37 17.37 -12.72
C ALA A 11 24.11 18.00 -13.36
N ASN A 12 22.90 17.87 -12.79
CA ASN A 12 21.67 18.50 -13.32
C ASN A 12 21.05 19.45 -12.28
N SER A 13 21.24 20.75 -12.46
CA SER A 13 20.80 21.82 -11.54
C SER A 13 19.29 22.07 -11.51
N SER A 14 18.47 21.27 -12.23
CA SER A 14 17.02 21.47 -12.37
C SER A 14 16.15 20.47 -11.59
N ILE A 15 16.75 19.41 -11.02
CA ILE A 15 15.99 18.40 -10.27
C ILE A 15 15.85 18.87 -8.81
N PRO A 16 14.63 19.00 -8.27
CA PRO A 16 14.43 19.40 -6.87
C PRO A 16 15.07 18.40 -5.90
N SER A 17 15.50 18.89 -4.73
CA SER A 17 16.13 18.04 -3.69
C SER A 17 15.22 16.93 -3.15
N ALA A 18 13.90 17.03 -3.39
CA ALA A 18 12.95 15.96 -3.10
C ALA A 18 13.14 14.72 -3.99
N PHE A 19 13.95 14.76 -5.05
CA PHE A 19 14.18 13.63 -5.94
C PHE A 19 15.66 13.22 -5.91
N ALA A 20 15.96 12.16 -5.18
CA ALA A 20 17.31 11.62 -5.07
C ALA A 20 17.58 10.59 -6.18
N VAL A 21 18.53 10.89 -7.06
CA VAL A 21 18.88 10.05 -8.21
C VAL A 21 20.09 9.16 -7.87
N TYR A 22 19.89 7.83 -7.89
CA TYR A 22 20.94 6.83 -7.66
C TYR A 22 21.38 6.13 -8.96
N ASN A 23 20.47 6.03 -9.94
CA ASN A 23 20.71 5.51 -11.28
C ASN A 23 20.12 6.49 -12.32
N THR A 24 20.79 6.66 -13.45
CA THR A 24 20.33 7.57 -14.52
C THR A 24 18.97 7.19 -15.11
N SER A 25 18.57 5.91 -15.10
CA SER A 25 17.24 5.51 -15.58
C SER A 25 16.10 6.06 -14.72
N PHE A 26 16.36 6.52 -13.49
CA PHE A 26 15.36 7.23 -12.69
C PHE A 26 14.95 8.58 -13.33
N LEU A 27 15.82 9.17 -14.16
CA LEU A 27 15.48 10.38 -14.91
C LEU A 27 14.36 10.14 -15.92
N ASP A 28 14.23 8.92 -16.45
CA ASP A 28 13.14 8.56 -17.35
C ASP A 28 11.80 8.51 -16.60
N ILE A 29 11.83 8.10 -15.33
CA ILE A 29 10.68 8.01 -14.42
C ILE A 29 10.23 9.41 -13.98
N ILE A 30 11.14 10.24 -13.45
CA ILE A 30 10.76 11.55 -12.91
C ILE A 30 10.60 12.63 -14.01
N GLY A 31 11.20 12.42 -15.18
CA GLY A 31 11.18 13.39 -16.28
C GLY A 31 12.06 14.62 -16.02
N HIS A 32 11.90 15.66 -16.84
CA HIS A 32 12.79 16.83 -16.84
C HIS A 32 12.47 17.89 -15.78
N ALA A 33 11.24 17.92 -15.28
CA ALA A 33 10.76 18.92 -14.33
C ALA A 33 9.82 18.29 -13.29
N PRO A 34 10.30 17.32 -12.50
CA PRO A 34 9.48 16.69 -11.48
C PRO A 34 9.11 17.69 -10.38
N LYS A 35 7.97 17.47 -9.73
CA LYS A 35 7.47 18.31 -8.63
C LYS A 35 6.92 17.45 -7.52
N LEU A 36 6.99 17.97 -6.29
CA LEU A 36 6.34 17.39 -5.12
C LEU A 36 5.56 18.51 -4.43
N ASP A 37 4.23 18.44 -4.54
CA ASP A 37 3.32 19.46 -4.01
C ASP A 37 2.55 18.90 -2.81
N LEU A 38 2.41 19.68 -1.74
CA LEU A 38 1.51 19.38 -0.64
C LEU A 38 0.08 19.73 -1.08
N LEU A 39 -0.81 18.73 -1.13
CA LEU A 39 -2.20 18.92 -1.56
C LEU A 39 -3.14 19.28 -0.42
N VAL A 40 -3.06 18.51 0.68
CA VAL A 40 -3.93 18.64 1.84
C VAL A 40 -3.10 18.39 3.10
N GLU A 41 -3.30 19.23 4.11
CA GLU A 41 -2.79 19.04 5.47
C GLU A 41 -3.97 19.13 6.44
N ASN A 42 -4.09 18.17 7.34
CA ASN A 42 -5.12 18.15 8.37
C ASN A 42 -4.49 17.69 9.69
N ASN A 43 -4.49 18.57 10.68
CA ASN A 43 -3.88 18.35 11.98
C ASN A 43 -4.86 17.79 13.03
N ASP A 44 -6.14 17.64 12.70
CA ASP A 44 -7.15 17.10 13.62
C ASP A 44 -7.01 15.59 13.79
N TYR A 45 -6.61 14.88 12.72
CA TYR A 45 -6.36 13.44 12.72
C TYR A 45 -5.45 13.03 11.54
N PRO A 46 -4.70 11.91 11.64
CA PRO A 46 -3.77 11.45 10.61
C PRO A 46 -4.51 10.79 9.45
N PHE A 47 -5.24 11.59 8.66
CA PHE A 47 -6.19 11.10 7.65
C PHE A 47 -5.57 10.32 6.49
N ALA A 48 -4.28 10.52 6.19
CA ALA A 48 -3.58 10.01 5.04
C ALA A 48 -2.46 9.06 5.49
N HIS A 49 -2.82 7.85 5.93
CA HIS A 49 -1.87 6.84 6.38
C HIS A 49 -1.82 5.66 5.41
N GLU A 50 -2.94 4.98 5.18
CA GLU A 50 -2.97 3.70 4.46
C GLU A 50 -3.93 3.74 3.27
N ALA A 51 -3.85 2.70 2.42
CA ALA A 51 -4.75 2.49 1.28
C ALA A 51 -5.00 3.71 0.38
N SER A 52 -3.95 4.23 -0.25
CA SER A 52 -4.16 5.23 -1.30
C SER A 52 -4.91 4.58 -2.48
N VAL A 53 -6.20 4.85 -2.61
CA VAL A 53 -7.07 4.28 -3.66
C VAL A 53 -7.61 5.38 -4.55
N TYR A 54 -7.04 5.48 -5.76
CA TYR A 54 -7.48 6.43 -6.77
C TYR A 54 -8.61 5.85 -7.63
N ILE A 55 -9.67 6.63 -7.81
CA ILE A 55 -10.83 6.33 -8.67
C ILE A 55 -10.78 7.28 -9.89
N PRO A 56 -10.27 6.82 -11.05
CA PRO A 56 -10.05 7.69 -12.21
C PRO A 56 -11.33 8.32 -12.75
N THR A 57 -12.45 7.60 -12.72
CA THR A 57 -13.72 8.04 -13.30
C THR A 57 -14.35 9.23 -12.58
N SER A 58 -14.09 9.39 -11.28
CA SER A 58 -14.56 10.54 -10.48
C SER A 58 -13.45 11.52 -10.10
N ASP A 59 -12.19 11.21 -10.42
CA ASP A 59 -10.99 11.92 -9.95
C ASP A 59 -10.99 12.10 -8.42
N GLU A 60 -11.28 11.00 -7.71
CA GLU A 60 -11.35 10.96 -6.25
C GLU A 60 -10.28 10.02 -5.67
N LEU A 61 -9.72 10.40 -4.54
CA LEU A 61 -8.79 9.59 -3.77
C LEU A 61 -9.45 9.18 -2.45
N PHE A 62 -9.41 7.89 -2.14
CA PHE A 62 -9.79 7.35 -0.83
C PHE A 62 -8.52 6.91 -0.10
N MET A 63 -8.54 7.00 1.22
CA MET A 63 -7.44 6.57 2.09
C MET A 63 -7.98 6.23 3.48
N SER A 64 -7.26 5.39 4.21
CA SER A 64 -7.53 5.13 5.62
C SER A 64 -6.58 5.95 6.49
N SER A 65 -7.10 6.42 7.62
CA SER A 65 -6.31 7.13 8.60
C SER A 65 -5.37 6.19 9.36
N ASN A 66 -4.37 6.73 10.04
CA ASN A 66 -3.73 5.98 11.11
C ASN A 66 -4.72 5.87 12.28
N MET A 67 -4.41 4.99 13.22
CA MET A 67 -5.18 4.84 14.44
C MET A 67 -5.14 6.15 15.25
N PHE A 68 -6.31 6.66 15.61
CA PHE A 68 -6.45 7.85 16.45
C PHE A 68 -7.64 7.72 17.40
N THR A 69 -7.70 8.60 18.41
CA THR A 69 -8.86 8.71 19.29
C THR A 69 -9.88 9.64 18.66
N ASP A 70 -11.04 9.10 18.28
CA ASP A 70 -12.13 9.88 17.72
C ASP A 70 -12.60 10.93 18.75
N PRO A 71 -12.49 12.23 18.48
CA PRO A 71 -12.88 13.26 19.45
C PRO A 71 -14.38 13.24 19.77
N ALA A 72 -15.22 12.71 18.86
CA ALA A 72 -16.67 12.64 19.07
C ALA A 72 -17.09 11.44 19.95
N THR A 73 -16.35 10.33 19.89
CA THR A 73 -16.71 9.09 20.62
C THR A 73 -15.75 8.71 21.74
N ASN A 74 -14.58 9.37 21.79
CA ASN A 74 -13.46 9.06 22.68
C ASN A 74 -13.00 7.60 22.58
N LYS A 75 -13.16 6.97 21.41
CA LYS A 75 -12.72 5.60 21.13
C LYS A 75 -11.61 5.61 20.08
N THR A 76 -10.66 4.70 20.24
CA THR A 76 -9.67 4.37 19.23
C THR A 76 -10.36 3.89 17.96
N THR A 77 -10.00 4.47 16.81
CA THR A 77 -10.62 4.17 15.53
C THR A 77 -9.66 4.38 14.37
N ILE A 78 -10.03 3.85 13.21
CA ILE A 78 -9.49 4.21 11.91
C ILE A 78 -10.69 4.61 11.03
N LYS A 79 -10.57 5.70 10.26
CA LYS A 79 -11.62 6.19 9.37
C LYS A 79 -11.16 6.15 7.93
N VAL A 80 -12.11 6.00 7.01
CA VAL A 80 -11.88 6.28 5.59
C VAL A 80 -12.08 7.77 5.35
N SER A 81 -11.13 8.39 4.67
CA SER A 81 -11.22 9.76 4.19
C SER A 81 -11.19 9.79 2.67
N LYS A 82 -11.85 10.79 2.09
CA LYS A 82 -11.91 11.03 0.64
C LYS A 82 -11.46 12.45 0.32
N VAL A 83 -10.68 12.60 -0.75
CA VAL A 83 -10.34 13.88 -1.36
C VAL A 83 -10.86 13.89 -2.81
N SER A 84 -11.72 14.84 -3.15
CA SER A 84 -12.14 15.08 -4.53
C SER A 84 -11.15 16.02 -5.22
N LEU A 85 -10.35 15.51 -6.15
CA LEU A 85 -9.24 16.26 -6.75
C LEU A 85 -9.69 17.38 -7.71
N SER A 86 -10.94 17.33 -8.13
CA SER A 86 -11.58 18.34 -8.98
C SER A 86 -12.21 19.50 -8.20
N LYS A 87 -12.29 19.43 -6.86
CA LYS A 87 -12.89 20.47 -6.01
C LYS A 87 -11.82 21.32 -5.33
N HIS A 88 -11.94 22.64 -5.40
CA HIS A 88 -11.01 23.57 -4.77
C HIS A 88 -11.72 24.49 -3.75
N PRO A 89 -11.11 24.75 -2.57
CA PRO A 89 -9.86 24.16 -2.07
C PRO A 89 -10.00 22.64 -1.84
N LEU A 90 -8.89 21.90 -1.95
CA LEU A 90 -8.86 20.47 -1.68
C LEU A 90 -9.05 20.24 -0.17
N THR A 91 -9.98 19.35 0.19
CA THR A 91 -10.24 18.97 1.58
C THR A 91 -10.41 17.46 1.70
N ALA A 92 -10.02 16.92 2.86
CA ALA A 92 -10.28 15.53 3.21
C ALA A 92 -11.60 15.41 3.99
N GLU A 93 -12.54 14.65 3.44
CA GLU A 93 -13.85 14.41 4.03
C GLU A 93 -13.92 12.98 4.60
N ILE A 94 -14.40 12.81 5.83
CA ILE A 94 -14.62 11.47 6.40
C ILE A 94 -15.78 10.80 5.65
N VAL A 95 -15.54 9.59 5.16
CA VAL A 95 -16.54 8.72 4.55
C VAL A 95 -17.21 7.90 5.65
N ASN A 96 -18.54 8.03 5.74
CA ASN A 96 -19.32 7.20 6.67
C ASN A 96 -19.50 5.79 6.08
N THR A 97 -18.64 4.87 6.50
CA THR A 97 -18.63 3.47 6.08
C THR A 97 -18.81 2.52 7.26
N THR A 98 -19.20 1.29 6.98
CA THR A 98 -19.30 0.20 7.97
C THR A 98 -18.11 -0.76 7.95
N VAL A 99 -17.07 -0.48 7.16
CA VAL A 99 -15.81 -1.25 7.20
C VAL A 99 -15.14 -1.06 8.57
N PRO A 100 -14.92 -2.13 9.36
CA PRO A 100 -14.39 -2.01 10.71
C PRO A 100 -12.87 -1.89 10.72
N MET A 101 -12.33 -0.77 11.21
CA MET A 101 -10.88 -0.52 11.27
C MET A 101 -10.20 -0.77 9.90
N PRO A 102 -10.59 -0.03 8.85
CA PRO A 102 -10.06 -0.23 7.50
C PRO A 102 -8.56 0.03 7.47
N ASN A 103 -7.79 -0.79 6.74
CA ASN A 103 -6.36 -0.58 6.56
C ASN A 103 -6.03 -0.38 5.08
N GLY A 104 -5.62 -1.44 4.39
CA GLY A 104 -5.35 -1.48 2.95
C GLY A 104 -6.61 -1.49 2.10
N GLY A 105 -6.44 -1.16 0.83
CA GLY A 105 -7.55 -1.02 -0.09
C GLY A 105 -7.10 -0.97 -1.54
N ILE A 106 -7.99 -1.42 -2.43
CA ILE A 106 -7.75 -1.44 -3.86
C ILE A 106 -9.03 -1.15 -4.63
N ASN A 107 -8.95 -0.31 -5.66
CA ASN A 107 -10.05 -0.08 -6.58
C ASN A 107 -10.44 -1.41 -7.24
N HIS A 108 -11.71 -1.80 -7.22
CA HIS A 108 -12.23 -3.07 -7.76
C HIS A 108 -13.74 -3.01 -8.02
N ASP A 109 -14.21 -3.50 -9.17
CA ASP A 109 -15.63 -3.61 -9.54
C ASP A 109 -16.49 -2.36 -9.23
N ASN A 110 -16.10 -1.21 -9.76
CA ASN A 110 -16.77 0.09 -9.53
C ASN A 110 -16.84 0.54 -8.05
N GLY A 111 -15.98 -0.03 -7.22
CA GLY A 111 -15.85 0.31 -5.81
C GLY A 111 -14.44 0.07 -5.32
N ILE A 112 -14.34 -0.29 -4.04
CA ILE A 112 -13.08 -0.50 -3.34
C ILE A 112 -13.20 -1.79 -2.54
N VAL A 113 -12.27 -2.73 -2.75
CA VAL A 113 -12.05 -3.81 -1.79
C VAL A 113 -11.16 -3.26 -0.69
N TRP A 114 -11.64 -3.34 0.54
CA TRP A 114 -10.92 -2.97 1.75
C TRP A 114 -10.49 -4.21 2.51
N THR A 115 -9.28 -4.16 3.06
CA THR A 115 -8.93 -4.97 4.23
C THR A 115 -9.41 -4.26 5.48
N ALA A 116 -9.91 -5.04 6.42
CA ALA A 116 -10.37 -4.57 7.71
C ALA A 116 -9.59 -5.31 8.78
N GLN A 117 -8.96 -4.56 9.70
CA GLN A 117 -8.24 -5.17 10.82
C GLN A 117 -9.21 -5.81 11.81
N GLY A 118 -10.43 -5.28 11.93
CA GLY A 118 -11.42 -5.69 12.94
C GLY A 118 -11.14 -5.08 14.31
N GLY A 119 -11.92 -5.50 15.31
CA GLY A 119 -11.77 -5.05 16.69
C GLY A 119 -11.73 -6.21 17.69
N MET A 120 -11.78 -5.88 18.99
CA MET A 120 -11.89 -6.89 20.05
C MET A 120 -13.18 -7.70 19.97
N ASN A 121 -14.27 -7.07 19.50
CA ASN A 121 -15.60 -7.68 19.41
C ASN A 121 -16.13 -7.81 17.98
N ASP A 122 -15.42 -7.23 17.00
CA ASP A 122 -15.83 -7.20 15.60
C ASP A 122 -14.82 -7.96 14.75
N THR A 123 -15.32 -8.61 13.70
CA THR A 123 -14.45 -9.32 12.77
C THR A 123 -13.67 -8.37 11.88
N GLY A 124 -12.42 -8.71 11.60
CA GLY A 124 -11.72 -8.20 10.41
C GLY A 124 -12.17 -8.95 9.16
N GLY A 125 -11.50 -8.71 8.03
CA GLY A 125 -11.78 -9.40 6.78
C GLY A 125 -11.69 -8.53 5.53
N LEU A 126 -12.22 -9.06 4.43
CA LEU A 126 -12.35 -8.37 3.15
C LEU A 126 -13.77 -7.80 2.99
N PHE A 127 -13.86 -6.54 2.59
CA PHE A 127 -15.12 -5.84 2.38
C PHE A 127 -15.13 -5.15 1.02
N GLN A 128 -16.22 -5.26 0.27
CA GLN A 128 -16.45 -4.45 -0.94
C GLN A 128 -17.28 -3.23 -0.55
N MET A 129 -16.80 -2.03 -0.87
CA MET A 129 -17.49 -0.76 -0.62
C MET A 129 -17.73 -0.02 -1.94
N SER A 130 -18.93 0.53 -2.15
CA SER A 130 -19.20 1.46 -3.25
C SER A 130 -18.30 2.70 -3.15
N ALA A 131 -17.74 3.16 -4.28
CA ALA A 131 -16.99 4.43 -4.33
C ALA A 131 -17.90 5.67 -4.30
N THR A 132 -19.22 5.50 -4.41
CA THR A 132 -20.20 6.59 -4.39
C THR A 132 -21.16 6.50 -3.21
N PRO A 133 -21.67 7.63 -2.69
CA PRO A 133 -22.72 7.65 -1.67
C PRO A 133 -23.93 6.79 -2.10
N PRO A 134 -24.53 6.02 -1.18
CA PRO A 134 -24.32 6.03 0.27
C PRO A 134 -23.17 5.13 0.77
N TYR A 135 -22.20 4.76 -0.08
CA TYR A 135 -21.04 3.94 0.28
C TYR A 135 -21.41 2.55 0.83
N ASN A 136 -22.41 1.93 0.22
CA ASN A 136 -22.87 0.59 0.58
C ASN A 136 -21.70 -0.39 0.67
N THR A 137 -21.65 -1.14 1.76
CA THR A 137 -20.54 -2.04 2.10
C THR A 137 -21.05 -3.46 2.27
N THR A 138 -20.35 -4.44 1.68
CA THR A 138 -20.65 -5.87 1.75
C THR A 138 -19.44 -6.64 2.26
N LEU A 139 -19.63 -7.49 3.27
CA LEU A 139 -18.60 -8.43 3.72
C LEU A 139 -18.38 -9.51 2.67
N LEU A 140 -17.13 -9.70 2.25
CA LEU A 140 -16.73 -10.75 1.29
C LEU A 140 -16.22 -12.00 2.01
N LEU A 141 -15.37 -11.82 3.02
CA LEU A 141 -14.70 -12.90 3.74
C LEU A 141 -14.25 -12.42 5.13
N SER A 142 -14.55 -13.18 6.18
CA SER A 142 -14.19 -12.82 7.57
C SER A 142 -13.33 -13.84 8.31
N THR A 143 -13.24 -15.08 7.82
CA THR A 143 -12.49 -16.16 8.51
C THR A 143 -11.80 -17.10 7.53
N PHE A 144 -10.74 -17.74 7.99
CA PHE A 144 -10.12 -18.90 7.34
C PHE A 144 -10.62 -20.20 7.98
N TYR A 145 -11.64 -20.80 7.36
CA TYR A 145 -12.31 -22.02 7.85
C TYR A 145 -12.70 -21.93 9.34
N GLY A 146 -13.34 -20.82 9.73
CA GLY A 146 -13.80 -20.57 11.10
C GLY A 146 -12.75 -19.98 12.05
N ARG A 147 -11.48 -19.87 11.63
CA ARG A 147 -10.45 -19.13 12.36
C ARG A 147 -10.46 -17.67 11.93
N GLN A 148 -10.54 -16.75 12.87
CA GLN A 148 -10.45 -15.33 12.55
C GLN A 148 -9.05 -15.00 12.02
N PHE A 149 -9.01 -14.14 11.00
CA PHE A 149 -7.79 -13.48 10.57
C PHE A 149 -7.19 -12.62 11.70
N ASN A 150 -5.89 -12.40 11.66
CA ASN A 150 -5.18 -11.63 12.67
C ASN A 150 -5.60 -10.16 12.61
N SER A 151 -5.22 -9.47 11.53
CA SER A 151 -5.55 -8.08 11.21
C SER A 151 -5.12 -7.82 9.76
N LEU A 152 -6.03 -8.02 8.80
CA LEU A 152 -5.69 -7.90 7.39
C LEU A 152 -5.11 -6.52 7.08
N ASN A 153 -3.98 -6.51 6.36
CA ASN A 153 -3.19 -5.29 6.15
C ASN A 153 -3.33 -4.76 4.72
N ASP A 154 -2.70 -5.33 3.69
CA ASP A 154 -2.84 -4.86 2.30
C ASP A 154 -3.47 -5.92 1.37
N VAL A 155 -3.92 -5.47 0.19
CA VAL A 155 -4.67 -6.26 -0.78
C VAL A 155 -4.30 -5.94 -2.22
N ALA A 156 -4.23 -6.99 -3.04
CA ALA A 156 -4.10 -6.94 -4.48
C ALA A 156 -5.21 -7.78 -5.14
N VAL A 157 -5.57 -7.42 -6.38
CA VAL A 157 -6.47 -8.23 -7.21
C VAL A 157 -5.70 -8.66 -8.45
N SER A 158 -5.68 -9.96 -8.73
CA SER A 158 -5.09 -10.51 -9.95
C SER A 158 -6.06 -10.47 -11.12
N ASP A 159 -5.55 -10.67 -12.34
CA ASP A 159 -6.35 -10.58 -13.58
C ASP A 159 -7.48 -11.63 -13.66
N ASP A 160 -7.38 -12.72 -12.89
CA ASP A 160 -8.45 -13.73 -12.77
C ASP A 160 -9.59 -13.30 -11.83
N GLY A 161 -9.53 -12.08 -11.27
CA GLY A 161 -10.50 -11.53 -10.32
C GLY A 161 -10.34 -12.05 -8.88
N SER A 162 -9.34 -12.90 -8.60
CA SER A 162 -9.07 -13.35 -7.24
C SER A 162 -8.38 -12.26 -6.41
N ILE A 163 -8.70 -12.23 -5.13
CA ILE A 163 -8.26 -11.23 -4.17
C ILE A 163 -7.14 -11.84 -3.32
N TRP A 164 -5.97 -11.22 -3.34
CA TRP A 164 -4.79 -11.65 -2.60
C TRP A 164 -4.49 -10.66 -1.49
N PHE A 165 -4.22 -11.12 -0.28
CA PHE A 165 -4.10 -10.23 0.87
C PHE A 165 -3.15 -10.77 1.93
N THR A 166 -2.62 -9.86 2.74
CA THR A 166 -1.67 -10.16 3.82
C THR A 166 -2.36 -10.11 5.18
N ASP A 167 -2.01 -11.04 6.07
CA ASP A 167 -2.57 -11.12 7.43
C ASP A 167 -1.48 -11.05 8.52
N PRO A 168 -0.85 -9.87 8.74
CA PRO A 168 0.06 -9.67 9.85
C PRO A 168 -0.69 -9.50 11.19
N GLU A 169 0.05 -9.56 12.28
CA GLU A 169 -0.46 -9.46 13.66
C GLU A 169 -0.46 -8.04 14.27
N TYR A 170 -0.39 -6.98 13.45
CA TYR A 170 -0.32 -5.60 13.93
C TYR A 170 -1.43 -5.22 14.91
N GLY A 171 -2.67 -5.60 14.61
CA GLY A 171 -3.81 -5.27 15.45
C GLY A 171 -3.68 -5.81 16.87
N TRP A 172 -2.96 -6.92 17.08
CA TRP A 172 -2.69 -7.44 18.42
C TRP A 172 -1.68 -6.59 19.17
N HIS A 173 -0.55 -6.24 18.54
CA HIS A 173 0.46 -5.36 19.14
C HIS A 173 -0.08 -3.95 19.40
N GLN A 174 -1.00 -3.48 18.58
CA GLN A 174 -1.70 -2.20 18.74
C GLN A 174 -2.84 -2.25 19.78
N GLY A 175 -3.15 -3.43 20.34
CA GLY A 175 -4.17 -3.60 21.36
C GLY A 175 -5.62 -3.49 20.85
N ILE A 176 -5.84 -3.57 19.54
CA ILE A 176 -7.17 -3.51 18.91
C ILE A 176 -7.73 -4.90 18.55
N ARG A 177 -6.88 -5.93 18.54
CA ARG A 177 -7.25 -7.33 18.26
C ARG A 177 -6.80 -8.28 19.38
N PRO A 178 -7.51 -9.40 19.58
CA PRO A 178 -7.05 -10.45 20.46
C PRO A 178 -5.77 -11.10 19.90
N LYS A 179 -5.07 -11.87 20.75
CA LYS A 179 -3.88 -12.62 20.32
C LYS A 179 -4.19 -13.49 19.08
N PRO A 180 -3.35 -13.44 18.03
CA PRO A 180 -3.47 -14.23 16.81
C PRO A 180 -3.71 -15.72 17.05
N LYS A 181 -4.51 -16.34 16.17
CA LYS A 181 -4.70 -17.79 16.09
C LYS A 181 -4.25 -18.36 14.74
N LEU A 182 -3.82 -17.50 13.82
CA LEU A 182 -3.24 -17.85 12.54
C LEU A 182 -1.80 -17.32 12.48
N PRO A 183 -0.89 -18.00 11.76
CA PRO A 183 0.43 -17.43 11.48
C PRO A 183 0.33 -16.22 10.56
N ASN A 184 1.38 -15.41 10.52
CA ASN A 184 1.51 -14.30 9.57
C ASN A 184 1.70 -14.86 8.16
N GLN A 185 0.68 -14.71 7.31
CA GLN A 185 0.55 -15.40 6.02
C GLN A 185 -0.04 -14.51 4.93
N VAL A 186 0.12 -14.96 3.68
CA VAL A 186 -0.53 -14.39 2.51
C VAL A 186 -1.57 -15.37 1.99
N TYR A 187 -2.75 -14.86 1.70
CA TYR A 187 -3.91 -15.62 1.29
C TYR A 187 -4.37 -15.21 -0.11
N ARG A 188 -5.05 -16.13 -0.78
CA ARG A 188 -5.83 -15.89 -1.99
C ARG A 188 -7.27 -16.28 -1.71
N TYR A 189 -8.21 -15.42 -2.07
CA TYR A 189 -9.65 -15.63 -2.03
C TYR A 189 -10.23 -15.50 -3.44
N ASP A 190 -10.99 -16.50 -3.87
CA ASP A 190 -11.74 -16.47 -5.12
C ASP A 190 -13.20 -16.10 -4.84
N PRO A 191 -13.67 -14.92 -5.26
CA PRO A 191 -15.04 -14.49 -4.99
C PRO A 191 -16.10 -15.32 -5.73
N ALA A 192 -15.76 -16.00 -6.82
CA ALA A 192 -16.69 -16.81 -7.61
C ALA A 192 -16.93 -18.18 -6.96
N THR A 193 -15.87 -18.84 -6.49
CA THR A 193 -15.97 -20.17 -5.85
C THR A 193 -16.07 -20.11 -4.33
N LYS A 194 -15.80 -18.94 -3.73
CA LYS A 194 -15.67 -18.73 -2.29
C LYS A 194 -14.51 -19.52 -1.64
N ASP A 195 -13.58 -20.02 -2.46
CA ASP A 195 -12.39 -20.69 -1.97
C ASP A 195 -11.39 -19.69 -1.37
N VAL A 196 -10.78 -20.06 -0.24
CA VAL A 196 -9.72 -19.30 0.40
C VAL A 196 -8.61 -20.25 0.79
N ARG A 197 -7.36 -19.88 0.48
CA ARG A 197 -6.19 -20.64 0.91
C ARG A 197 -4.97 -19.76 1.14
N VAL A 198 -4.05 -20.30 1.92
CA VAL A 198 -2.70 -19.75 2.06
C VAL A 198 -1.94 -19.99 0.74
N VAL A 199 -1.25 -18.95 0.28
CA VAL A 199 -0.44 -18.98 -0.95
C VAL A 199 1.04 -18.73 -0.68
N ALA A 200 1.38 -18.10 0.44
CA ALA A 200 2.75 -18.00 0.94
C ALA A 200 2.80 -17.83 2.47
N ASP A 201 3.89 -18.29 3.06
CA ASP A 201 4.22 -18.20 4.48
C ASP A 201 5.70 -17.83 4.67
N GLY A 202 6.19 -17.92 5.91
CA GLY A 202 7.60 -17.64 6.26
C GLY A 202 7.94 -16.15 6.33
N PHE A 203 6.94 -15.30 6.50
CA PHE A 203 7.08 -13.87 6.75
C PHE A 203 7.14 -13.59 8.24
N GLY A 204 7.89 -12.56 8.63
CA GLY A 204 7.78 -12.01 9.97
C GLY A 204 6.48 -11.22 10.11
N ARG A 205 6.25 -10.21 9.26
CA ARG A 205 4.98 -9.45 9.16
C ARG A 205 4.73 -9.06 7.70
N PRO A 206 3.95 -9.86 6.92
CA PRO A 206 3.65 -9.54 5.53
C PRO A 206 2.77 -8.28 5.49
N ASN A 207 3.08 -7.36 4.60
CA ASN A 207 2.46 -6.03 4.57
C ASN A 207 1.97 -5.69 3.15
N GLY A 208 2.63 -4.82 2.40
CA GLY A 208 2.27 -4.50 1.02
C GLY A 208 2.31 -5.71 0.07
N ILE A 209 1.39 -5.77 -0.89
CA ILE A 209 1.34 -6.78 -1.95
C ILE A 209 1.06 -6.15 -3.33
N ALA A 210 1.83 -6.51 -4.36
CA ALA A 210 1.58 -6.05 -5.74
C ALA A 210 2.09 -7.05 -6.79
N PHE A 211 1.38 -7.16 -7.90
CA PHE A 211 1.79 -7.99 -9.05
C PHE A 211 2.63 -7.20 -10.05
N SER A 212 3.53 -7.89 -10.75
CA SER A 212 4.18 -7.39 -11.96
C SER A 212 3.14 -7.11 -13.06
N PRO A 213 3.48 -6.28 -14.07
CA PRO A 213 2.53 -5.95 -15.14
C PRO A 213 2.01 -7.15 -15.92
N ASP A 214 2.79 -8.23 -15.98
CA ASP A 214 2.45 -9.48 -16.66
C ASP A 214 1.89 -10.56 -15.72
N GLN A 215 1.62 -10.22 -14.44
CA GLN A 215 1.11 -11.12 -13.39
C GLN A 215 1.97 -12.35 -13.10
N LYS A 216 3.21 -12.43 -13.63
CA LYS A 216 4.10 -13.59 -13.43
C LYS A 216 4.93 -13.49 -12.15
N VAL A 217 5.03 -12.31 -11.56
CA VAL A 217 5.72 -12.08 -10.29
C VAL A 217 4.77 -11.37 -9.34
N VAL A 218 4.77 -11.80 -8.08
CA VAL A 218 4.16 -11.02 -6.98
C VAL A 218 5.26 -10.57 -6.02
N TYR A 219 5.19 -9.31 -5.64
CA TYR A 219 6.04 -8.69 -4.65
C TYR A 219 5.27 -8.54 -3.34
N ILE A 220 5.86 -8.97 -2.24
CA ILE A 220 5.28 -8.89 -0.89
C ILE A 220 6.33 -8.29 0.03
N THR A 221 5.97 -7.25 0.76
CA THR A 221 6.85 -6.64 1.75
C THR A 221 6.76 -7.37 3.09
N ASP A 222 7.89 -7.45 3.80
CA ASP A 222 8.02 -8.00 5.15
C ASP A 222 8.63 -6.92 6.03
N THR A 223 7.84 -6.49 7.01
CA THR A 223 8.10 -5.30 7.81
C THR A 223 8.32 -5.66 9.28
N ALA A 224 8.78 -6.88 9.53
CA ALA A 224 9.01 -7.41 10.86
C ALA A 224 10.00 -6.62 11.72
N GLU A 225 10.86 -5.79 11.11
CA GLU A 225 11.68 -4.81 11.84
C GLU A 225 10.82 -3.93 12.77
N THR A 226 9.59 -3.58 12.38
CA THR A 226 8.62 -2.92 13.26
C THR A 226 7.64 -3.91 13.86
N VAL A 227 7.30 -3.72 15.14
CA VAL A 227 6.38 -4.61 15.89
C VAL A 227 4.92 -4.16 15.77
N GLY A 228 4.69 -2.87 15.50
CA GLY A 228 3.36 -2.24 15.43
C GLY A 228 2.96 -1.43 16.67
N ASP A 229 3.69 -1.58 17.78
CA ASP A 229 3.57 -0.77 19.00
C ASP A 229 4.57 0.40 19.05
N GLY A 230 5.28 0.63 17.95
CA GLY A 230 6.35 1.62 17.82
C GLY A 230 7.75 1.09 18.16
N SER A 231 7.87 -0.11 18.73
CA SER A 231 9.17 -0.76 18.95
C SER A 231 9.76 -1.33 17.65
N LYS A 232 11.09 -1.42 17.62
CA LYS A 232 11.85 -1.93 16.48
C LYS A 232 12.84 -3.00 16.90
N ASP A 233 13.02 -3.99 16.04
CA ASP A 233 14.08 -4.99 16.09
C ASP A 233 14.80 -5.03 14.74
N ASN A 234 15.94 -4.33 14.65
CA ASN A 234 16.74 -4.22 13.42
C ASN A 234 17.39 -5.55 12.99
N SER A 235 17.22 -6.64 13.75
CA SER A 235 17.62 -7.99 13.32
C SER A 235 16.54 -8.70 12.50
N LEU A 236 15.32 -8.16 12.45
CA LEU A 236 14.19 -8.70 11.71
C LEU A 236 14.05 -8.06 10.31
N PRO A 237 13.33 -8.72 9.38
CA PRO A 237 13.15 -8.21 8.02
C PRO A 237 12.59 -6.78 7.91
N ALA A 238 13.27 -5.96 7.12
CA ALA A 238 12.73 -4.79 6.42
C ALA A 238 12.95 -5.03 4.91
N ALA A 239 12.15 -5.90 4.32
CA ALA A 239 12.48 -6.52 3.03
C ALA A 239 11.31 -6.54 2.06
N ILE A 240 11.61 -6.54 0.77
CA ILE A 240 10.69 -6.89 -0.30
C ILE A 240 11.10 -8.27 -0.81
N TYR A 241 10.16 -9.21 -0.81
CA TYR A 241 10.34 -10.52 -1.41
C TYR A 241 9.57 -10.61 -2.72
N ALA A 242 10.13 -11.30 -3.70
CA ALA A 242 9.47 -11.64 -4.95
C ALA A 242 9.20 -13.15 -5.03
N PHE A 243 8.11 -13.52 -5.68
CA PHE A 243 7.71 -14.89 -5.97
C PHE A 243 7.28 -15.02 -7.41
N ASP A 244 7.56 -16.15 -8.03
CA ASP A 244 6.99 -16.50 -9.32
C ASP A 244 5.57 -17.01 -9.12
N VAL A 245 4.63 -16.44 -9.89
CA VAL A 245 3.26 -16.91 -9.99
C VAL A 245 3.21 -17.99 -11.05
N THR A 246 3.04 -19.23 -10.60
CA THR A 246 3.03 -20.43 -11.44
C THR A 246 1.67 -21.11 -11.38
N THR A 247 1.35 -21.98 -12.35
CA THR A 247 0.14 -22.80 -12.27
C THR A 247 0.53 -24.24 -11.97
N SER A 248 -0.02 -24.81 -10.91
CA SER A 248 0.11 -26.23 -10.56
C SER A 248 -1.27 -26.82 -10.35
N HIS A 249 -1.55 -27.96 -10.98
CA HIS A 249 -2.87 -28.61 -10.95
C HIS A 249 -4.05 -27.66 -11.25
N GLY A 250 -3.85 -26.73 -12.19
CA GLY A 250 -4.88 -25.75 -12.58
C GLY A 250 -5.11 -24.62 -11.56
N GLN A 251 -4.25 -24.47 -10.56
CA GLN A 251 -4.34 -23.45 -9.52
C GLN A 251 -3.09 -22.56 -9.48
N PRO A 252 -3.21 -21.25 -9.18
CA PRO A 252 -2.05 -20.37 -8.99
C PRO A 252 -1.21 -20.73 -7.76
N PHE A 253 0.11 -20.78 -7.86
CA PHE A 253 1.02 -21.01 -6.73
C PHE A 253 2.14 -19.99 -6.74
N LEU A 254 2.56 -19.59 -5.54
CA LEU A 254 3.78 -18.81 -5.37
C LEU A 254 4.95 -19.75 -5.17
N SER A 255 6.00 -19.56 -5.97
CA SER A 255 7.22 -20.35 -5.94
C SER A 255 8.45 -19.44 -6.02
N ASN A 256 9.65 -20.00 -5.84
CA ASN A 256 10.92 -19.27 -5.99
C ASN A 256 10.98 -17.96 -5.18
N ARG A 257 10.62 -18.03 -3.89
CA ARG A 257 10.80 -16.92 -2.95
C ARG A 257 12.24 -16.43 -3.02
N ARG A 258 12.41 -15.14 -3.31
CA ARG A 258 13.72 -14.50 -3.41
C ARG A 258 13.69 -13.12 -2.77
N PHE A 259 14.81 -12.76 -2.17
CA PHE A 259 15.03 -11.40 -1.69
C PHE A 259 15.13 -10.48 -2.91
N PHE A 260 14.26 -9.48 -2.97
CA PHE A 260 14.21 -8.54 -4.09
C PHE A 260 14.95 -7.24 -3.74
N ALA A 261 14.56 -6.59 -2.64
CA ALA A 261 15.13 -5.32 -2.22
C ALA A 261 14.98 -5.07 -0.72
N MET A 262 15.81 -4.18 -0.20
CA MET A 262 15.73 -3.61 1.16
C MET A 262 15.90 -2.09 1.05
N PRO A 263 15.03 -1.28 1.67
CA PRO A 263 15.24 0.15 1.74
C PRO A 263 16.45 0.49 2.62
N GLY A 264 17.06 1.64 2.35
CA GLY A 264 18.14 2.16 3.20
C GLY A 264 17.65 2.81 4.49
N GLU A 265 16.36 3.17 4.57
CA GLU A 265 15.74 3.85 5.71
C GLU A 265 14.35 3.27 6.00
N GLY A 266 14.13 2.83 7.23
CA GLY A 266 12.87 2.25 7.69
C GLY A 266 12.49 0.93 7.00
N ILE A 267 11.19 0.66 6.96
CA ILE A 267 10.59 -0.55 6.38
C ILE A 267 9.95 -0.25 5.01
N PRO A 268 9.89 -1.21 4.08
CA PRO A 268 9.07 -1.08 2.88
C PRO A 268 7.62 -1.42 3.23
N ASP A 269 6.75 -0.42 3.32
CA ASP A 269 5.36 -0.56 3.74
C ASP A 269 4.45 -0.88 2.54
N GLY A 270 3.57 0.03 2.12
CA GLY A 270 2.78 -0.10 0.90
C GLY A 270 3.64 -0.17 -0.36
N ILE A 271 3.31 -1.09 -1.27
CA ILE A 271 4.06 -1.36 -2.51
C ILE A 271 3.17 -1.21 -3.75
N LYS A 272 3.74 -0.71 -4.85
CA LYS A 272 3.08 -0.60 -6.17
C LYS A 272 4.09 -0.85 -7.29
N VAL A 273 3.60 -1.17 -8.48
CA VAL A 273 4.42 -1.47 -9.67
C VAL A 273 3.93 -0.62 -10.84
N ASP A 274 4.85 -0.08 -11.64
CA ASP A 274 4.51 0.62 -12.89
C ASP A 274 4.48 -0.33 -14.10
N ILE A 275 3.99 0.16 -15.23
CA ILE A 275 3.84 -0.64 -16.46
C ILE A 275 5.16 -1.12 -17.08
N ASP A 276 6.29 -0.51 -16.71
CA ASP A 276 7.63 -0.93 -17.14
C ASP A 276 8.25 -1.96 -16.17
N GLY A 277 7.54 -2.28 -15.09
CA GLY A 277 7.92 -3.26 -14.08
C GLY A 277 8.79 -2.70 -12.95
N ASN A 278 8.99 -1.39 -12.87
CA ASN A 278 9.68 -0.80 -11.72
C ASN A 278 8.80 -0.94 -10.48
N VAL A 279 9.45 -1.23 -9.35
CA VAL A 279 8.81 -1.50 -8.07
C VAL A 279 9.02 -0.32 -7.14
N TYR A 280 7.94 0.15 -6.54
CA TYR A 280 7.90 1.34 -5.68
C TYR A 280 7.42 0.89 -4.30
N ALA A 281 8.04 1.38 -3.23
CA ALA A 281 7.55 1.17 -1.87
C ALA A 281 7.61 2.45 -1.04
N GLY A 282 6.62 2.64 -0.18
CA GLY A 282 6.66 3.62 0.90
C GLY A 282 7.69 3.18 1.93
N CYS A 283 8.57 4.08 2.35
CA CYS A 283 9.71 3.83 3.21
C CYS A 283 9.90 4.96 4.23
N GLY A 284 10.86 4.79 5.15
CA GLY A 284 11.12 5.77 6.22
C GLY A 284 11.58 7.14 5.73
N ASP A 285 12.00 7.26 4.48
CA ASP A 285 12.46 8.50 3.85
C ASP A 285 11.64 8.96 2.65
N GLY A 286 10.48 8.33 2.38
CA GLY A 286 9.57 8.67 1.29
C GLY A 286 9.28 7.47 0.40
N VAL A 287 9.22 7.64 -0.92
CA VAL A 287 8.99 6.54 -1.87
C VAL A 287 10.29 6.12 -2.52
N ASN A 288 10.68 4.87 -2.32
CA ASN A 288 11.87 4.26 -2.92
C ASN A 288 11.50 3.49 -4.19
N VAL A 289 12.33 3.59 -5.23
CA VAL A 289 12.04 3.06 -6.56
C VAL A 289 13.16 2.14 -7.02
N TRP A 290 12.83 0.89 -7.32
CA TRP A 290 13.74 -0.13 -7.81
C TRP A 290 13.39 -0.57 -9.22
N SER A 291 14.40 -0.95 -10.00
CA SER A 291 14.20 -1.59 -11.30
C SER A 291 13.53 -2.96 -11.13
N PRO A 292 13.00 -3.57 -12.20
CA PRO A 292 12.50 -4.95 -12.15
C PRO A 292 13.56 -5.98 -11.68
N GLY A 293 14.85 -5.61 -11.68
CA GLY A 293 15.95 -6.42 -11.17
C GLY A 293 16.34 -6.14 -9.72
N GLY A 294 15.62 -5.30 -8.99
CA GLY A 294 15.90 -4.98 -7.58
C GLY A 294 17.00 -3.93 -7.37
N VAL A 295 17.43 -3.24 -8.43
CA VAL A 295 18.45 -2.16 -8.33
C VAL A 295 17.76 -0.85 -7.95
N LEU A 296 18.20 -0.21 -6.86
CA LEU A 296 17.68 1.10 -6.46
C LEU A 296 17.97 2.13 -7.55
N LEU A 297 16.91 2.70 -8.11
CA LEU A 297 16.98 3.73 -9.15
C LEU A 297 17.01 5.12 -8.54
N GLY A 298 16.12 5.36 -7.58
CA GLY A 298 15.90 6.68 -7.03
C GLY A 298 14.94 6.69 -5.86
N LYS A 299 14.77 7.88 -5.29
CA LYS A 299 13.83 8.13 -4.19
C LYS A 299 13.09 9.44 -4.39
N ILE A 300 11.81 9.46 -4.01
CA ILE A 300 11.02 10.67 -3.83
C ILE A 300 10.99 10.93 -2.32
N LEU A 301 11.81 11.85 -1.87
CA LEU A 301 12.03 12.15 -0.46
C LEU A 301 10.84 12.91 0.11
N VAL A 302 10.24 12.34 1.15
CA VAL A 302 9.20 12.96 1.97
C VAL A 302 9.67 12.90 3.41
N LYS A 303 9.67 14.05 4.09
CA LYS A 303 10.08 14.11 5.49
C LYS A 303 9.14 13.22 6.31
N ASP A 304 9.72 12.46 7.23
CA ASP A 304 9.00 11.52 8.11
C ASP A 304 8.39 10.32 7.36
N GLY A 305 8.78 10.10 6.10
CA GLY A 305 8.51 8.87 5.34
C GLY A 305 7.23 8.89 4.51
N ALA A 306 6.84 7.71 4.01
CA ALA A 306 5.54 7.47 3.40
C ALA A 306 5.10 6.04 3.70
N SER A 307 3.89 5.87 4.22
CA SER A 307 3.32 4.55 4.55
C SER A 307 2.70 3.89 3.32
N ASN A 308 1.96 4.65 2.51
CA ASN A 308 1.38 4.14 1.26
C ASN A 308 1.28 5.25 0.19
N PHE A 309 1.00 4.85 -1.05
CA PHE A 309 0.88 5.76 -2.18
C PHE A 309 0.13 5.07 -3.34
N SER A 310 -0.33 5.85 -4.31
CA SER A 310 -0.92 5.33 -5.54
C SER A 310 -0.57 6.16 -6.75
N PHE A 311 -0.62 5.51 -7.92
CA PHE A 311 -0.54 6.20 -9.19
C PHE A 311 -1.90 6.83 -9.54
N GLY A 312 -1.86 8.07 -10.02
CA GLY A 312 -2.95 8.76 -10.68
C GLY A 312 -2.78 8.78 -12.20
N LEU A 313 -3.59 9.58 -12.88
CA LEU A 313 -3.44 9.86 -14.31
C LEU A 313 -2.25 10.79 -14.61
N ASP A 314 -1.74 10.71 -15.83
CA ASP A 314 -0.74 11.61 -16.40
C ASP A 314 0.54 11.77 -15.56
N GLY A 315 1.03 10.66 -14.99
CA GLY A 315 2.24 10.63 -14.19
C GLY A 315 2.09 11.24 -12.78
N ARG A 316 0.87 11.48 -12.30
CA ARG A 316 0.66 11.85 -10.90
C ARG A 316 0.87 10.64 -9.99
N MET A 317 1.45 10.87 -8.82
CA MET A 317 1.51 9.90 -7.73
C MET A 317 1.07 10.58 -6.43
N PHE A 318 0.10 10.00 -5.74
CA PHE A 318 -0.41 10.50 -4.46
C PHE A 318 0.29 9.77 -3.31
N ILE A 319 0.92 10.51 -2.42
CA ILE A 319 1.77 9.97 -1.34
C ILE A 319 1.17 10.32 0.01
N LEU A 320 0.97 9.32 0.85
CA LEU A 320 0.36 9.42 2.17
C LEU A 320 1.44 9.58 3.24
N ASN A 321 1.31 10.59 4.11
CA ASN A 321 2.27 10.94 5.15
C ASN A 321 1.53 11.45 6.40
N GLU A 322 0.77 10.55 7.03
CA GLU A 322 -0.02 10.78 8.25
C GLU A 322 -1.05 11.92 8.11
N ASN A 323 -0.67 13.13 8.52
CA ASN A 323 -1.50 14.33 8.48
C ASN A 323 -1.41 15.07 7.14
N LYS A 324 -0.69 14.52 6.16
CA LYS A 324 -0.40 15.17 4.88
C LYS A 324 -0.62 14.24 3.70
N LEU A 325 -1.22 14.81 2.65
CA LEU A 325 -1.32 14.21 1.32
C LEU A 325 -0.46 15.02 0.35
N TYR A 326 0.53 14.37 -0.26
CA TYR A 326 1.34 14.97 -1.30
C TYR A 326 0.97 14.44 -2.68
N ALA A 327 1.29 15.20 -3.73
CA ALA A 327 1.32 14.74 -5.10
C ALA A 327 2.71 14.95 -5.71
N ALA A 328 3.32 13.86 -6.18
CA ALA A 328 4.48 13.91 -7.04
C ALA A 328 4.02 13.94 -8.51
N GLN A 329 4.54 14.89 -9.29
CA GLN A 329 4.44 14.88 -10.74
C GLN A 329 5.68 14.19 -11.32
N LEU A 330 5.48 13.00 -11.87
CA LEU A 330 6.47 12.22 -12.59
C LEU A 330 6.38 12.49 -14.11
N ASN A 331 7.17 11.76 -14.89
CA ASN A 331 7.01 11.73 -16.33
C ASN A 331 5.59 11.26 -16.67
N ARG A 332 4.89 11.96 -17.57
CA ARG A 332 3.49 11.67 -17.94
C ARG A 332 3.27 10.26 -18.50
N ARG A 333 4.33 9.60 -18.94
CA ARG A 333 4.30 8.22 -19.44
C ARG A 333 4.28 7.18 -18.32
N VAL A 334 4.67 7.54 -17.09
CA VAL A 334 4.65 6.63 -15.95
C VAL A 334 3.20 6.37 -15.56
N GLN A 335 2.85 5.10 -15.50
CA GLN A 335 1.52 4.63 -15.13
C GLN A 335 1.64 3.41 -14.22
N GLY A 336 0.83 3.36 -13.17
CA GLY A 336 0.68 2.17 -12.35
C GLY A 336 -0.09 1.07 -13.08
N THR A 337 0.23 -0.19 -12.79
CA THR A 337 -0.47 -1.36 -13.36
C THR A 337 -1.98 -1.32 -13.12
N LEU A 338 -2.42 -0.79 -11.97
CA LEU A 338 -3.82 -0.66 -11.58
C LEU A 338 -4.59 0.44 -12.32
N VAL A 339 -3.89 1.44 -12.87
CA VAL A 339 -4.51 2.53 -13.65
C VAL A 339 -4.73 2.09 -15.09
N LYS A 340 -3.75 1.39 -15.69
CA LYS A 340 -3.82 0.93 -17.08
C LYS A 340 -4.89 -0.13 -17.32
N SER A 341 -5.10 -1.05 -16.39
CA SER A 341 -6.08 -2.14 -16.56
C SER A 341 -7.54 -1.67 -16.59
N ARG A 342 -7.79 -0.37 -16.43
CA ARG A 342 -9.14 0.19 -16.22
C ARG A 342 -9.43 1.50 -16.94
N GLY A 343 -8.49 1.98 -17.75
CA GLY A 343 -8.63 3.17 -18.60
C GLY A 343 -9.14 2.86 -19.99
#